data_AF-X1HFT2-F1
#
_entry.id   AF-X1HFT2-F1
#
_cell.length_a   1.000
_cell.length_b   1.000
_cell.length_c   1.000
_cell.angle_alpha   90.00
_cell.angle_beta   90.00
_cell.angle_gamma   90.00
#
_symmetry.space_group_name_H-M   'P 1'
#
loop_
_entity.id
_entity.type
_entity.pdbx_description
1 polymer ?
#
loop_
_entity_poly.entity_id
_entity_poly.type
_entity_poly.pdbx_seq_one_letter_code
_entity_poly.pdbx_strand_id
1 'polypeptide(L)' 'MLKSTLIIGGARSGKSHFAQELGLKSAQPVLFVATAVAGDEEMRQRIEEHKKARPTAWSTLEVPTHIGNQIR' A
#
# COMPACT_ATOMS: atom_id res chain seq x y z
N MET A 1 -17.54 3.79 -16.15
CA MET A 1 -16.14 4.28 -16.05
C MET A 1 -15.65 3.94 -14.65
N LEU A 2 -14.49 3.28 -14.51
CA LEU A 2 -13.92 2.99 -13.18
C LEU A 2 -13.40 4.28 -12.56
N LYS A 3 -13.79 4.57 -11.32
CA LYS A 3 -13.34 5.76 -10.57
C LYS A 3 -11.97 5.47 -9.95
N SER A 4 -10.99 6.31 -10.27
CA SER A 4 -9.66 6.25 -9.65
C SER A 4 -9.40 7.52 -8.83
N THR A 5 -8.67 7.39 -7.73
CA THR A 5 -8.27 8.51 -6.88
C THR A 5 -6.75 8.49 -6.71
N LEU A 6 -6.11 9.62 -7.03
CA LEU A 6 -4.68 9.81 -6.86
C LEU A 6 -4.42 10.65 -5.62
N ILE A 7 -3.62 10.13 -4.68
CA ILE A 7 -3.25 10.80 -3.43
C ILE A 7 -1.76 11.17 -3.52
N ILE A 8 -1.46 12.47 -3.45
CA ILE A 8 -0.08 13.01 -3.54
C ILE A 8 0.28 13.84 -2.31
N GLY A 9 1.57 14.20 -2.19
CA GLY A 9 2.12 14.93 -1.04
C GLY A 9 3.57 14.55 -0.73
N GLY A 10 4.27 15.42 0.01
CA GLY A 10 5.69 15.27 0.34
C GLY A 10 6.03 14.03 1.19
N ALA A 11 7.33 13.74 1.38
CA ALA A 11 7.75 12.63 2.23
C ALA A 11 7.16 12.77 3.64
N ARG A 12 6.69 11.65 4.22
CA ARG A 12 6.08 11.59 5.57
C ARG A 12 4.83 12.47 5.78
N SER A 13 4.19 12.96 4.72
CA SER A 13 2.97 13.78 4.80
C SER A 13 1.67 13.02 5.14
N GLY A 14 1.73 11.76 5.56
CA GLY A 14 0.55 10.97 5.95
C GLY A 14 -0.28 10.35 4.83
N LYS A 15 0.15 10.40 3.56
CA LYS A 15 -0.62 9.85 2.41
C LYS A 15 -1.05 8.39 2.59
N SER A 16 -0.12 7.52 2.99
CA SER A 16 -0.39 6.09 3.15
C SER A 16 -1.43 5.85 4.24
N HIS A 17 -1.34 6.61 5.34
CA HIS A 17 -2.31 6.55 6.43
C HIS A 17 -3.71 6.97 5.95
N PHE A 18 -3.81 8.11 5.26
CA PHE A 18 -5.08 8.57 4.70
C PHE A 18 -5.70 7.56 3.71
N ALA A 19 -4.89 6.96 2.83
CA ALA A 19 -5.36 5.91 1.92
C ALA A 19 -5.85 4.66 2.69
N GLN A 20 -5.17 4.30 3.77
CA GLN A 20 -5.59 3.18 4.62
C GLN A 20 -6.93 3.45 5.30
N GLU A 21 -7.13 4.65 5.86
CA GLU A 21 -8.40 5.05 6.46
C GLU A 21 -9.56 4.99 5.46
N LEU A 22 -9.35 5.44 4.22
CA LEU A 22 -10.36 5.34 3.17
C LEU A 22 -10.72 3.88 2.87
N GLY A 23 -9.72 3.00 2.78
CA GLY A 23 -9.94 1.57 2.60
C GLY A 23 -10.74 0.96 3.75
N LEU A 24 -10.41 1.32 5.00
CA LEU A 24 -11.11 0.80 6.19
C LEU A 24 -12.57 1.24 6.22
N LYS A 25 -12.85 2.50 5.84
CA LYS A 25 -14.21 3.06 5.78
C LYS A 25 -15.05 2.48 4.65
N SER A 26 -14.45 1.86 3.63
CA SER A 26 -15.19 1.31 2.49
C SER A 26 -16.06 0.10 2.85
N ALA A 27 -15.75 -0.62 3.93
CA ALA A 27 -16.36 -1.90 4.30
C ALA A 27 -16.37 -2.95 3.16
N GLN A 28 -15.45 -2.81 2.19
CA GLN A 28 -15.24 -3.76 1.10
C GLN A 28 -13.96 -4.56 1.32
N PRO A 29 -13.80 -5.73 0.67
CA PRO A 29 -12.51 -6.39 0.58
C PRO A 29 -11.46 -5.44 -0.01
N VAL A 30 -10.32 -5.32 0.66
CA VAL A 30 -9.20 -4.45 0.23
C VAL A 30 -7.99 -5.31 -0.11
N LEU A 31 -7.41 -5.03 -1.28
CA LEU A 31 -6.09 -5.51 -1.67
C LEU A 31 -5.07 -4.37 -1.51
N PHE A 32 -4.13 -4.54 -0.58
CA PHE A 32 -2.98 -3.66 -0.44
C PHE A 32 -1.89 -4.08 -1.42
N VAL A 33 -1.55 -3.22 -2.38
CA VAL A 33 -0.47 -3.47 -3.34
C VAL A 33 0.78 -2.69 -2.92
N ALA A 34 1.84 -3.40 -2.52
CA ALA A 34 3.11 -2.80 -2.16
C ALA A 34 4.12 -3.00 -3.29
N THR A 35 4.68 -1.90 -3.81
CA THR A 35 5.62 -1.91 -4.94
C THR A 35 7.07 -1.59 -4.55
N ALA A 36 7.31 -1.27 -3.28
CA ALA A 36 8.63 -0.87 -2.79
C ALA A 36 9.60 -2.06 -2.74
N VAL A 37 10.84 -1.82 -3.16
CA VAL A 37 11.97 -2.75 -3.06
C VAL A 37 13.06 -2.08 -2.25
N ALA A 38 13.60 -2.77 -1.23
CA ALA A 38 14.70 -2.24 -0.45
C ALA A 38 15.97 -2.12 -1.30
N GLY A 39 16.50 -0.90 -1.44
CA GLY A 39 17.83 -0.66 -2.02
C GLY A 39 18.96 -0.63 -0.98
N ASP A 40 18.61 -0.42 0.29
CA ASP A 40 19.51 -0.34 1.44
C ASP A 40 18.82 -0.86 2.71
N GLU A 41 19.56 -0.94 3.81
CA GLU A 41 19.06 -1.47 5.09
C GLU A 41 18.04 -0.52 5.76
N GLU A 42 18.18 0.80 5.59
CA GLU A 42 17.20 1.77 6.11
C GLU A 42 15.82 1.54 5.46
N MET A 43 15.80 1.39 4.15
CA MET A 43 14.59 1.11 3.38
C MET A 43 14.01 -0.24 3.74
N ARG A 44 14.86 -1.27 3.96
CA ARG A 44 14.42 -2.58 4.43
C ARG A 44 13.70 -2.49 5.76
N GLN A 45 14.29 -1.80 6.74
CA GLN A 45 13.71 -1.63 8.06
C GLN A 45 12.36 -0.89 7.98
N ARG A 46 12.28 0.16 7.16
CA ARG A 46 11.05 0.91 6.91
C ARG A 46 9.96 0.09 6.23
N ILE A 47 10.34 -0.81 5.32
CA ILE A 47 9.40 -1.75 4.68
C ILE A 47 8.84 -2.72 5.73
N GLU A 48 9.67 -3.26 6.62
CA GLU A 48 9.23 -4.15 7.69
C GLU A 48 8.30 -3.46 8.70
N GLU A 49 8.57 -2.21 9.06
CA GLU A 49 7.65 -1.39 9.86
C GLU A 49 6.31 -1.18 9.14
N HIS A 50 6.35 -0.87 7.84
CA HIS A 50 5.13 -0.74 7.05
C HIS A 50 4.35 -2.04 6.95
N LYS A 51 5.01 -3.19 6.82
CA LYS A 51 4.35 -4.51 6.82
C LYS A 51 3.57 -4.73 8.11
N LYS A 52 4.19 -4.44 9.27
CA LYS A 52 3.56 -4.57 10.59
C LYS A 52 2.37 -3.64 10.81
N ALA A 53 2.38 -2.46 10.18
CA ALA A 53 1.30 -1.47 10.30
C ALA A 53 0.08 -1.78 9.41
N ARG A 54 0.15 -2.76 8.50
CA ARG A 54 -0.98 -3.07 7.60
C ARG A 54 -2.14 -3.70 8.37
N PRO A 55 -3.40 -3.34 8.06
CA PRO A 55 -4.55 -4.04 8.59
C PRO A 55 -4.49 -5.54 8.24
N THR A 56 -4.56 -6.41 9.26
CA THR A 56 -4.48 -7.87 9.08
C THR A 56 -5.65 -8.46 8.30
N ALA A 57 -6.78 -7.74 8.26
CA ALA A 57 -7.96 -8.13 7.48
C ALA A 57 -7.76 -7.98 5.96
N TRP A 58 -6.69 -7.31 5.51
CA TRP A 58 -6.47 -7.02 4.10
C TRP A 58 -5.59 -8.08 3.45
N SER A 59 -5.90 -8.41 2.20
CA SER A 59 -4.96 -9.15 1.37
C SER A 59 -3.83 -8.23 0.95
N THR A 60 -2.61 -8.76 0.87
CA THR A 60 -1.43 -8.00 0.43
C THR A 60 -0.84 -8.66 -0.81
N LEU A 61 -0.54 -7.84 -1.83
CA LEU A 61 0.28 -8.22 -2.98
C LEU A 61 1.56 -7.39 -2.96
N GLU A 62 2.70 -8.04 -2.71
CA GLU A 62 4.02 -7.41 -2.79
C GLU A 62 4.64 -7.71 -4.16
N VAL A 63 4.60 -6.73 -5.05
CA VAL A 63 5.16 -6.89 -6.41
C VAL A 63 5.70 -5.56 -6.94
N PRO A 64 6.96 -5.52 -7.40
CA PRO A 64 7.59 -4.25 -7.81
C PRO A 64 7.07 -3.73 -9.15
N THR A 65 6.71 -4.61 -10.09
CA THR A 65 6.29 -4.26 -11.45
C THR A 65 5.26 -5.26 -11.98
N HIS A 66 4.68 -5.00 -13.15
CA HIS A 66 3.70 -5.90 -13.80
C HIS A 66 2.46 -6.22 -12.95
N ILE A 67 2.03 -5.25 -12.13
CA ILE A 67 0.94 -5.38 -11.15
C ILE A 67 -0.35 -5.94 -11.78
N GLY A 68 -0.74 -5.44 -12.96
CA GLY A 68 -1.97 -5.86 -13.62
C GLY A 68 -2.03 -7.36 -13.92
N ASN A 69 -0.88 -8.00 -14.18
CA ASN A 69 -0.81 -9.44 -14.46
C ASN A 69 -0.83 -10.28 -13.17
N GLN A 70 -0.72 -9.64 -12.01
CA GLN A 70 -0.52 -10.27 -10.70
C GLN A 70 -1.75 -10.15 -9.81
N ILE A 71 -2.69 -9.26 -10.16
CA ILE A 71 -3.99 -9.17 -9.52
C ILE A 71 -4.85 -10.34 -10.01
N ARG A 72 -5.40 -11.11 -9.07
CA ARG A 72 -6.27 -12.27 -9.30
C ARG A 72 -7.71 -11.95 -8.91
#